data_AF-A0A4Y7QMD9-F1
#
_entry.id   AF-A0A4Y7QMD9-F1
#
_cell.length_a   1.000
_cell.length_b   1.000
_cell.length_c   1.000
_cell.angle_alpha   90.00
_cell.angle_beta   90.00
_cell.angle_gamma   90.00
#
_symmetry.space_group_name_H-M   'P 1'
#
loop_
_entity.id
_entity.type
_entity.pdbx_description
1 polymer ?
#
loop_
_entity_poly.entity_id
_entity_poly.type
_entity_poly.pdbx_seq_one_letter_code
_entity_poly.pdbx_strand_id
1 'polypeptide(L)'
;MPSQIHPKIGDPIDWGAQDDFSYENMEWFKDPPPRPPPSAPATVSDPYIPHPEVVEKNDQFVYALKHAPNVLYARYKQYGQLGVLGWCSEFSELIDAIKQVGFEGNMFLATRQQALQTCSDILKLRLDVKMQIIIMYLSSQVARLRRFLDGESAYDDYPQTEFPIESRQYTRH
;
A
#
# COMPACT_ATOMS: atom_id res chain seq x y z
N MET A 1 -28.44 -46.75 -19.96
CA MET A 1 -27.82 -47.29 -18.73
C MET A 1 -26.35 -46.87 -18.72
N PRO A 2 -25.79 -46.58 -17.54
CA PRO A 2 -24.79 -45.54 -17.27
C PRO A 2 -23.34 -46.03 -17.52
N SER A 3 -22.32 -45.19 -17.54
CA SER A 3 -21.55 -44.87 -16.32
C SER A 3 -20.58 -43.73 -16.55
N GLN A 4 -20.47 -42.88 -15.53
CA GLN A 4 -19.42 -41.88 -15.35
C GLN A 4 -18.03 -42.55 -15.31
N ILE A 5 -17.02 -41.88 -15.86
CA ILE A 5 -15.63 -42.09 -15.46
C ILE A 5 -14.97 -40.72 -15.35
N HIS A 6 -14.68 -40.32 -14.10
CA HIS A 6 -13.84 -39.17 -13.77
C HIS A 6 -12.46 -39.31 -14.46
N PRO A 7 -11.93 -38.27 -15.13
CA PRO A 7 -10.53 -38.29 -15.53
C PRO A 7 -9.67 -38.09 -14.28
N LYS A 8 -8.78 -39.07 -14.06
CA LYS A 8 -7.76 -39.02 -13.02
C LYS A 8 -6.81 -37.86 -13.31
N ILE A 9 -6.50 -37.09 -12.27
CA ILE A 9 -5.43 -36.08 -12.27
C ILE A 9 -4.11 -36.83 -12.51
N GLY A 10 -3.48 -36.61 -13.67
CA GLY A 10 -2.19 -37.22 -13.98
C GLY A 10 -1.82 -37.37 -15.45
N ASP A 11 -2.71 -37.09 -16.41
CA ASP A 11 -2.32 -37.19 -17.82
C ASP A 11 -1.44 -35.98 -18.25
N PRO A 12 -0.23 -36.23 -18.80
CA PRO A 12 0.63 -35.18 -19.33
C PRO A 12 0.01 -34.61 -20.61
N ILE A 13 0.04 -33.29 -20.72
CA ILE A 13 -0.45 -32.55 -21.89
C ILE A 13 0.41 -32.93 -23.11
N ASP A 14 -0.26 -33.52 -24.11
CA ASP A 14 0.32 -33.86 -25.41
C ASP A 14 0.51 -32.58 -26.24
N TRP A 15 1.73 -32.03 -26.19
CA TRP A 15 2.16 -30.93 -27.05
C TRP A 15 2.56 -31.51 -28.41
N GLY A 16 1.55 -31.76 -29.25
CA GLY A 16 1.73 -32.19 -30.63
C GLY A 16 2.78 -31.34 -31.35
N ALA A 17 3.83 -32.02 -31.80
CA ALA A 17 4.98 -31.43 -32.46
C ALA A 17 4.61 -30.81 -33.81
N GLN A 18 4.82 -29.51 -33.97
CA GLN A 18 5.41 -28.92 -35.17
C GLN A 18 5.87 -27.48 -34.92
N ASP A 19 7.08 -27.34 -34.39
CA ASP A 19 8.05 -26.35 -34.83
C ASP A 19 9.41 -26.78 -34.26
N ASP A 20 10.38 -26.99 -35.15
CA ASP A 20 11.74 -27.44 -34.84
C ASP A 20 12.55 -26.34 -34.10
N PHE A 21 12.15 -26.00 -32.87
CA PHE A 21 13.00 -25.23 -31.96
C PHE A 21 13.86 -26.20 -31.15
N SER A 22 14.99 -26.60 -31.73
CA SER A 22 15.99 -27.37 -31.00
C SER A 22 16.61 -26.51 -29.88
N TYR A 23 16.35 -26.91 -28.64
CA TYR A 23 17.01 -26.35 -27.45
C TYR A 23 18.50 -26.73 -27.35
N GLU A 24 19.01 -27.55 -28.28
CA GLU A 24 20.41 -28.04 -28.29
C GLU A 24 21.45 -26.92 -28.47
N ASN A 25 21.06 -25.79 -29.06
CA ASN A 25 21.93 -24.62 -29.27
C ASN A 25 21.63 -23.43 -28.35
N MET A 26 20.83 -23.60 -27.29
CA MET A 26 20.62 -22.54 -26.30
C MET A 26 21.80 -22.51 -25.32
N GLU A 27 22.70 -21.54 -25.51
CA GLU A 27 23.93 -21.35 -24.72
C GLU A 27 23.72 -20.58 -23.41
N TRP A 28 22.49 -20.48 -22.91
CA TRP A 28 22.26 -19.88 -21.60
C TRP A 28 22.68 -20.87 -20.50
N PHE A 29 23.53 -20.41 -19.58
CA PHE A 29 23.96 -21.13 -18.36
C PHE A 29 24.88 -22.36 -18.55
N LYS A 30 25.51 -22.57 -19.72
CA LYS A 30 26.46 -23.69 -19.94
C LYS A 30 27.77 -23.52 -19.17
N ASP A 31 28.31 -22.30 -19.12
CA ASP A 31 29.51 -22.01 -18.35
C ASP A 31 29.12 -21.46 -16.97
N PRO A 32 29.63 -22.06 -15.86
CA PRO A 32 29.53 -21.38 -14.57
C PRO A 32 30.23 -20.02 -14.73
N PRO A 33 29.61 -18.92 -14.27
CA PRO A 33 30.23 -17.60 -14.38
C PRO A 33 31.65 -17.69 -13.82
N PRO A 34 32.67 -17.12 -14.50
CA PRO A 34 34.05 -17.14 -14.04
C PRO A 34 34.06 -16.74 -12.57
N ARG A 35 34.67 -17.57 -11.71
CA ARG A 35 34.72 -17.28 -10.29
C ARG A 35 35.32 -15.88 -10.16
N PRO A 36 34.56 -14.90 -9.62
CA PRO A 36 35.08 -13.55 -9.54
C PRO A 36 36.40 -13.60 -8.78
N PRO A 37 37.41 -12.80 -9.16
CA PRO A 37 38.61 -12.65 -8.36
C PRO A 37 38.17 -12.34 -6.92
N PRO A 38 38.92 -12.79 -5.88
CA PRO A 38 38.58 -12.48 -4.50
C PRO A 38 38.26 -11.00 -4.42
N SER A 39 36.99 -10.70 -4.12
CA SER A 39 36.48 -9.34 -4.10
C SER A 39 37.42 -8.55 -3.22
N ALA A 40 37.95 -7.44 -3.76
CA ALA A 40 38.71 -6.49 -2.95
C ALA A 40 37.93 -6.27 -1.65
N PRO A 41 38.62 -6.16 -0.48
CA PRO A 41 37.94 -5.93 0.78
C PRO A 41 36.93 -4.82 0.56
N ALA A 42 35.66 -5.11 0.86
CA ALA A 42 34.56 -4.19 0.60
C ALA A 42 35.00 -2.82 1.10
N THR A 43 35.14 -1.86 0.18
CA THR A 43 35.35 -0.48 0.55
C THR A 43 34.16 -0.13 1.40
N VAL A 44 34.40 0.04 2.70
CA VAL A 44 33.40 0.52 3.65
C VAL A 44 32.91 1.82 3.05
N SER A 45 31.73 1.81 2.45
CA SER A 45 31.12 3.00 1.89
C SER A 45 30.95 3.98 3.05
N ASP A 46 31.43 5.21 2.87
CA ASP A 46 31.29 6.25 3.89
C ASP A 46 29.83 6.34 4.35
N PRO A 47 29.57 6.54 5.66
CA PRO A 47 28.22 6.68 6.18
C PRO A 47 27.47 7.77 5.40
N TYR A 48 26.30 7.44 4.86
CA TYR A 48 25.45 8.43 4.20
C TYR A 48 25.02 9.50 5.22
N ILE A 49 25.40 10.75 4.96
CA ILE A 49 25.00 11.91 5.76
C ILE A 49 23.91 12.64 4.96
N PRO A 50 22.63 12.62 5.41
CA PRO A 50 21.56 13.31 4.70
C PRO A 50 21.78 14.82 4.70
N HIS A 51 21.34 15.49 3.64
CA HIS A 51 21.36 16.96 3.56
C HIS A 51 20.47 17.56 4.67
N PRO A 52 20.84 18.71 5.29
CA PRO A 52 20.06 19.32 6.37
C PRO A 52 18.58 19.56 6.02
N GLU A 53 18.29 19.94 4.78
CA GLU A 53 16.92 20.15 4.30
C GLU A 53 16.08 18.86 4.31
N VAL A 54 16.70 17.70 4.06
CA VAL A 54 16.02 16.39 4.12
C VAL A 54 15.67 16.05 5.57
N VAL A 55 16.57 16.35 6.51
CA VAL A 55 16.34 16.17 7.94
C VAL A 55 15.16 17.03 8.38
N GLU A 56 15.20 18.33 8.08
CA GLU A 56 14.15 19.28 8.47
C GLU A 56 12.79 18.87 7.89
N LYS A 57 12.74 18.47 6.61
CA LYS A 57 11.50 18.05 5.96
C LYS A 57 10.91 16.79 6.61
N ASN A 58 11.74 15.82 6.97
CA ASN A 58 11.27 14.63 7.70
C ASN A 58 10.75 15.00 9.10
N ASP A 59 11.42 15.90 9.81
CA ASP A 59 10.97 16.37 11.13
C ASP A 59 9.62 17.11 11.04
N GLN A 60 9.43 17.93 10.02
CA GLN A 60 8.15 18.59 9.74
C GLN A 60 7.04 17.58 9.48
N PHE A 61 7.30 16.52 8.71
CA PHE A 61 6.31 15.45 8.51
C PHE A 61 5.99 14.73 9.81
N VAL A 62 7.00 14.37 10.60
CA VAL A 62 6.79 13.72 11.91
C VAL A 62 5.92 14.59 12.82
N TYR A 63 6.19 15.89 12.87
CA TYR A 63 5.37 16.85 13.61
C TYR A 63 3.91 16.87 13.11
N ALA A 64 3.72 17.08 11.80
CA ALA A 64 2.39 17.11 11.20
C ALA A 64 1.60 15.81 11.45
N LEU A 65 2.25 14.65 11.28
CA LEU A 65 1.65 13.33 11.48
C LEU A 65 1.27 13.06 12.94
N LYS A 66 2.06 13.53 13.92
CA LYS A 66 1.73 13.41 15.34
C LYS A 66 0.48 14.22 15.72
N HIS A 67 0.31 15.38 15.11
CA HIS A 67 -0.83 16.26 15.41
C HIS A 67 -2.07 15.97 14.56
N ALA A 68 -1.91 15.31 13.41
CA ALA A 68 -2.97 14.98 12.47
C ALA A 68 -4.25 14.39 13.10
N PRO A 69 -4.21 13.35 13.97
CA PRO A 69 -5.42 12.79 14.57
C PRO A 69 -6.15 13.80 15.48
N ASN A 70 -5.40 14.60 16.24
CA ASN A 70 -5.97 15.62 17.12
C ASN A 70 -6.63 16.75 16.32
N VAL A 71 -5.98 17.18 15.23
CA VAL A 71 -6.53 18.20 14.32
C VAL A 71 -7.81 17.67 13.67
N LEU A 72 -7.82 16.43 13.17
CA LEU A 72 -9.02 15.78 12.63
C LEU A 72 -10.16 15.80 13.65
N TYR A 73 -9.89 15.37 14.88
CA TYR A 73 -10.90 15.35 15.94
C TYR A 73 -11.41 16.76 16.28
N ALA A 74 -10.52 17.76 16.36
CA ALA A 74 -10.90 19.15 16.60
C ALA A 74 -11.77 19.72 15.47
N ARG A 75 -11.40 19.48 14.20
CA ARG A 75 -12.19 19.88 13.02
C ARG A 75 -13.56 19.19 13.01
N TYR A 76 -13.62 17.92 13.37
CA TYR A 76 -14.88 17.20 13.53
C TYR A 76 -15.75 17.80 14.63
N LYS A 77 -15.17 18.15 15.79
CA LYS A 77 -15.92 18.83 16.87
C LYS A 77 -16.48 20.18 16.45
N GLN A 78 -15.73 20.94 15.65
CA GLN A 78 -16.09 22.29 15.25
C GLN A 78 -17.09 22.34 14.09
N TYR A 79 -16.92 21.48 13.09
CA TYR A 79 -17.65 21.55 11.81
C TYR A 79 -18.38 20.24 11.47
N GLY A 80 -18.40 19.27 12.38
CA GLY A 80 -18.99 17.96 12.17
C GLY A 80 -18.35 17.21 11.00
N GLN A 81 -19.18 16.54 10.21
CA GLN A 81 -18.76 15.75 9.05
C GLN A 81 -18.08 16.59 7.95
N LEU A 82 -18.44 17.87 7.78
CA LEU A 82 -17.77 18.75 6.81
C LEU A 82 -16.33 19.07 7.22
N GLY A 83 -16.06 19.13 8.53
CA GLY A 83 -14.70 19.27 9.05
C GLY A 83 -13.81 18.08 8.70
N VAL A 84 -14.37 16.87 8.76
CA VAL A 84 -13.68 15.64 8.33
C VAL A 84 -13.38 15.69 6.83
N LEU A 85 -14.34 16.12 6.02
CA LEU A 85 -14.15 16.24 4.57
C LEU A 85 -13.03 17.24 4.21
N GLY A 86 -13.05 18.43 4.80
CA GLY A 86 -12.00 19.44 4.57
C GLY A 86 -10.63 18.95 5.02
N TRP A 87 -10.56 18.32 6.20
CA TRP A 87 -9.33 17.73 6.71
C TRP A 87 -8.78 16.63 5.79
N CYS A 88 -9.64 15.80 5.19
CA CYS A 88 -9.19 14.77 4.23
C CYS A 88 -8.51 15.38 2.98
N SER A 89 -8.90 16.60 2.57
CA SER A 89 -8.23 17.31 1.48
C SER A 89 -6.81 17.71 1.88
N GLU A 90 -6.65 18.35 3.03
CA GLU A 90 -5.34 18.74 3.57
C GLU A 90 -4.45 17.50 3.80
N PHE A 91 -5.03 16.41 4.30
CA PHE A 91 -4.31 15.16 4.52
C PHE A 91 -3.88 14.48 3.21
N SER A 92 -4.67 14.60 2.14
CA SER A 92 -4.28 14.10 0.81
C SER A 92 -3.01 14.79 0.30
N GLU A 93 -2.89 16.11 0.49
CA GLU A 93 -1.69 16.86 0.11
C GLU A 93 -0.47 16.43 0.93
N LEU A 94 -0.65 16.22 2.24
CA LEU A 94 0.40 15.67 3.10
C LEU A 94 0.87 14.28 2.62
N ILE A 95 -0.07 13.40 2.25
CA ILE A 95 0.26 12.07 1.69
C ILE A 95 1.10 12.22 0.42
N ASP A 96 0.73 13.11 -0.49
CA ASP A 96 1.44 13.26 -1.76
C ASP A 96 2.85 13.82 -1.55
N ALA A 97 3.03 14.74 -0.61
CA ALA A 97 4.35 15.25 -0.21
C ALA A 97 5.23 14.16 0.44
N ILE A 98 4.65 13.31 1.30
CA ILE A 98 5.34 12.17 1.92
C ILE A 98 5.75 11.16 0.84
N LYS A 99 4.88 10.87 -0.12
CA LYS A 99 5.16 9.95 -1.23
C LYS A 99 6.32 10.43 -2.08
N GLN A 100 6.33 11.73 -2.41
CA GLN A 100 7.42 12.33 -3.18
C GLN A 100 8.78 12.10 -2.51
N VAL A 101 8.89 12.37 -1.21
CA VAL A 101 10.13 12.16 -0.45
C VAL A 101 10.52 10.69 -0.36
N GLY A 102 9.54 9.78 -0.25
CA GLY A 102 9.83 8.36 -0.27
C GLY A 102 10.30 7.85 -1.63
N PHE A 103 9.76 8.36 -2.74
CA PHE A 103 10.25 8.04 -4.09
C PHE A 103 11.67 8.56 -4.35
N GLU A 104 12.02 9.70 -3.76
CA GLU A 104 13.38 10.25 -3.79
C GLU A 104 14.39 9.47 -2.92
N GLY A 105 13.94 8.47 -2.15
CA GLY A 105 14.78 7.71 -1.22
C GLY A 105 15.18 8.48 0.04
N ASN A 106 14.57 9.65 0.26
CA ASN A 106 14.91 10.59 1.34
C ASN A 106 14.03 10.43 2.59
N MET A 107 13.16 9.42 2.64
CA MET A 107 12.29 9.17 3.77
C MET A 107 13.02 8.44 4.90
N PHE A 108 12.94 8.99 6.11
CA PHE A 108 13.50 8.35 7.29
C PHE A 108 12.60 7.24 7.82
N LEU A 109 13.21 6.23 8.44
CA LEU A 109 12.48 5.14 9.08
C LEU A 109 11.51 5.65 10.15
N ALA A 110 11.92 6.64 10.94
CA ALA A 110 11.08 7.26 11.96
C ALA A 110 9.83 7.92 11.35
N THR A 111 9.98 8.60 10.21
CA THR A 111 8.87 9.20 9.46
C THR A 111 7.89 8.13 8.98
N ARG A 112 8.40 7.04 8.40
CA ARG A 112 7.57 5.91 7.94
C ARG A 112 6.79 5.27 9.09
N GLN A 113 7.45 5.00 10.21
CA GLN A 113 6.83 4.43 11.41
C GLN A 113 5.76 5.35 11.99
N GLN A 114 6.07 6.65 12.11
CA GLN A 114 5.11 7.63 12.60
C GLN A 114 3.88 7.72 11.68
N ALA A 115 4.08 7.68 10.36
CA ALA A 115 2.99 7.74 9.39
C ALA A 115 2.05 6.52 9.51
N LEU A 116 2.61 5.31 9.65
CA LEU A 116 1.84 4.09 9.90
C LEU A 116 1.08 4.15 11.23
N GLN A 117 1.73 4.65 12.28
CA GLN A 117 1.08 4.84 13.58
C GLN A 117 -0.10 5.82 13.47
N THR A 118 0.11 6.97 12.83
CA THR A 118 -0.92 7.98 12.58
C THR A 118 -2.10 7.40 11.81
N CYS A 119 -1.87 6.54 10.80
CA CYS A 119 -2.96 5.82 10.11
C CYS A 119 -3.81 4.98 11.07
N SER A 120 -3.17 4.23 11.98
CA SER A 120 -3.88 3.48 13.03
C SER A 120 -4.66 4.41 13.96
N ASP A 121 -4.05 5.50 14.38
CA ASP A 121 -4.65 6.42 15.36
C ASP A 121 -5.88 7.14 14.78
N ILE A 122 -5.84 7.50 13.50
CA ILE A 122 -6.99 8.07 12.78
C ILE A 122 -8.18 7.09 12.78
N LEU A 123 -7.95 5.81 12.47
CA LEU A 123 -9.03 4.82 12.42
C LEU A 123 -9.60 4.47 13.81
N LYS A 124 -8.80 4.65 14.87
CA LYS A 124 -9.26 4.48 16.26
C LYS A 124 -10.12 5.63 16.77
N LEU A 125 -10.15 6.78 16.07
CA LEU A 125 -11.00 7.90 16.45
C LEU A 125 -12.48 7.52 16.26
N ARG A 126 -13.25 7.66 17.34
CA ARG A 126 -14.70 7.48 17.31
C ARG A 126 -15.37 8.74 16.75
N LEU A 127 -15.40 8.86 15.43
CA LEU A 127 -16.08 9.92 14.70
C LEU A 127 -17.48 9.41 14.30
N ASP A 128 -18.55 10.01 14.83
CA ASP A 128 -19.93 9.71 14.41
C ASP A 128 -20.24 10.48 13.11
N VAL A 129 -19.85 9.89 11.98
CA VAL A 129 -20.03 10.45 10.63
C VAL A 129 -21.16 9.69 9.93
N LYS A 130 -22.29 10.36 9.67
CA LYS A 130 -23.46 9.72 9.05
C LYS A 130 -23.31 9.49 7.55
N MET A 131 -22.58 10.38 6.87
CA MET A 131 -22.40 10.28 5.41
C MET A 131 -21.33 9.24 5.07
N GLN A 132 -21.78 8.07 4.59
CA GLN A 132 -20.91 6.94 4.21
C GLN A 132 -19.82 7.33 3.21
N ILE A 133 -20.10 8.27 2.28
CA ILE A 133 -19.10 8.75 1.31
C ILE A 133 -17.89 9.41 1.99
N ILE A 134 -18.09 10.07 3.14
CA ILE A 134 -16.99 10.69 3.90
C ILE A 134 -16.17 9.62 4.60
N ILE A 135 -16.81 8.59 5.16
CA ILE A 135 -16.12 7.44 5.75
C ILE A 135 -15.26 6.74 4.70
N MET A 136 -15.82 6.50 3.51
CA MET A 136 -15.07 5.95 2.38
C MET A 136 -13.89 6.82 1.99
N TYR A 137 -14.10 8.13 1.90
CA TYR A 137 -13.05 9.06 1.52
C TYR A 137 -11.90 9.05 2.54
N LEU A 138 -12.21 9.19 3.84
CA LEU A 138 -11.22 9.11 4.91
C LEU A 138 -10.46 7.78 4.87
N SER A 139 -11.18 6.66 4.77
CA SER A 139 -10.58 5.32 4.71
C SER A 139 -9.70 5.15 3.48
N SER A 140 -10.09 5.73 2.34
CA SER A 140 -9.31 5.70 1.11
C SER A 140 -8.00 6.48 1.25
N GLN A 141 -7.99 7.62 1.97
CA GLN A 141 -6.75 8.37 2.23
C GLN A 141 -5.80 7.56 3.12
N VAL A 142 -6.31 6.98 4.20
CA VAL A 142 -5.53 6.12 5.10
C VAL A 142 -4.98 4.91 4.35
N ALA A 143 -5.80 4.24 3.54
CA ALA A 143 -5.39 3.09 2.73
C ALA A 143 -4.34 3.48 1.68
N ARG A 144 -4.46 4.66 1.06
CA ARG A 144 -3.48 5.17 0.08
C ARG A 144 -2.11 5.36 0.72
N LEU A 145 -2.05 5.92 1.92
CA LEU A 145 -0.81 6.09 2.66
C LEU A 145 -0.24 4.74 3.12
N ARG A 146 -1.05 3.86 3.71
CA ARG A 146 -0.61 2.52 4.15
C ARG A 146 -0.05 1.69 3.01
N ARG A 147 -0.73 1.62 1.86
CA ARG A 147 -0.23 0.87 0.68
C ARG A 147 1.12 1.37 0.19
N PHE A 148 1.36 2.68 0.29
CA PHE A 148 2.65 3.25 -0.07
C PHE A 148 3.74 2.89 0.95
N LEU A 149 3.42 2.97 2.24
CA LEU A 149 4.37 2.72 3.32
C LEU A 149 4.58 1.23 3.59
N ASP A 150 3.65 0.37 3.21
CA ASP A 150 3.63 -1.04 3.55
C ASP A 150 2.72 -1.81 2.58
N GLY A 151 3.22 -2.03 1.37
CA GLY A 151 2.44 -2.59 0.26
C GLY A 151 2.10 -4.07 0.38
N GLU A 152 2.85 -4.83 1.18
CA GLU A 152 2.66 -6.27 1.36
C GLU A 152 1.59 -6.58 2.42
N SER A 153 1.37 -5.67 3.37
CA SER A 153 0.41 -5.89 4.44
C SER A 153 -1.02 -5.67 3.98
N ALA A 154 -1.88 -6.64 4.29
CA ALA A 154 -3.32 -6.48 4.20
C ALA A 154 -3.86 -5.89 5.52
N TYR A 155 -4.72 -4.88 5.40
CA TYR A 155 -5.36 -4.20 6.53
C TYR A 155 -6.87 -4.39 6.45
N ASP A 156 -7.49 -4.82 7.55
CA ASP A 156 -8.93 -5.13 7.67
C ASP A 156 -9.64 -4.26 8.72
N ASP A 157 -8.93 -3.31 9.34
CA ASP A 157 -9.41 -2.40 10.39
C ASP A 157 -10.15 -1.16 9.86
N TYR A 158 -10.49 -1.12 8.57
CA TYR A 158 -11.26 -0.03 7.98
C TYR A 158 -12.74 -0.12 8.38
N PRO A 159 -13.40 1.01 8.68
CA PRO A 159 -14.83 1.02 9.00
C PRO A 159 -15.65 0.48 7.82
N GLN A 160 -16.54 -0.47 8.11
CA GLN A 160 -17.47 -1.02 7.13
C GLN A 160 -18.58 -0.01 6.82
N THR A 161 -18.90 0.15 5.54
CA THR A 161 -19.94 1.05 5.09
C THR A 161 -21.28 0.33 4.98
N GLU A 162 -22.29 0.86 5.66
CA GLU A 162 -23.67 0.39 5.54
C GLU A 162 -24.33 1.15 4.38
N PHE A 163 -24.17 0.64 3.17
CA PHE A 163 -24.95 1.11 2.04
C PHE A 163 -26.37 0.57 2.13
N PRO A 164 -27.42 1.42 2.00
CA PRO A 164 -28.77 0.93 1.82
C PRO A 164 -28.81 0.20 0.47
N ILE A 165 -28.75 -1.13 0.50
CA ILE A 165 -29.05 -1.94 -0.67
C ILE A 165 -30.56 -1.82 -0.84
N GLU A 166 -31.03 -0.96 -1.75
CA GLU A 166 -32.41 -1.04 -2.20
C GLU A 166 -32.60 -2.42 -2.85
N SER A 167 -33.09 -3.38 -2.07
CA SER A 167 -33.69 -4.60 -2.60
C SER A 167 -34.96 -4.19 -3.32
N ARG A 168 -34.80 -3.62 -4.52
CA ARG A 168 -35.91 -3.38 -5.44
C ARG A 168 -36.57 -4.73 -5.62
N GLN A 169 -37.79 -4.79 -5.13
CA GLN A 169 -38.72 -5.90 -5.24
C GLN A 169 -38.82 -6.31 -6.71
N TYR A 170 -37.95 -7.21 -7.16
CA TYR A 170 -38.19 -8.02 -8.36
C TYR A 170 -39.11 -9.17 -7.95
N THR A 171 -40.31 -8.82 -7.48
CA THR A 171 -41.44 -9.74 -7.50
C THR A 171 -41.84 -9.85 -8.96
N ARG A 172 -41.24 -10.79 -9.69
CA ARG A 172 -41.78 -11.22 -10.98
C ARG A 172 -43.05 -12.01 -10.71
N HIS A 173 -44.17 -11.44 -11.12
CA HIS A 173 -45.42 -12.14 -11.38
C HIS A 173 -45.22 -13.23 -12.44
#